data_AF-A0A816RQK3-F1
#
_entry.id   AF-A0A816RQK3-F1
#
_cell.length_a   1.000
_cell.length_b   1.000
_cell.length_c   1.000
_cell.angle_alpha   90.00
_cell.angle_beta   90.00
_cell.angle_gamma   90.00
#
_symmetry.space_group_name_H-M   'P 1'
#
loop_
_entity.id
_entity.type
_entity.pdbx_description
1 polymer ?
#
loop_
_entity_poly.entity_id
_entity_poly.type
_entity_poly.pdbx_seq_one_letter_code
_entity_poly.pdbx_strand_id
1 'polypeptide(L)'
;MCDITPSSSSSLLSSKDKTHFSKLETCDSNYPQYSEFTDNDSLNLNRWPTFLEGLEEVKAIGRISGPTAMTGLLMYSRAMISMLFLGYLGELELAGGSLSIGFANITGYSVISGLSTGMEPICGQGYGAKQMKLLGLTLQRTVLLLLSCSVPISFSWLNMRRILLWCGQDEEISSIAKIPSFRYP
;
A
#
# COMPACT_ATOMS: atom_id res chain seq x y z
N MET A 1 -54.67 -12.96 -44.80
CA MET A 1 -53.89 -12.37 -43.69
C MET A 1 -52.45 -12.84 -43.88
N CYS A 2 -51.51 -12.14 -44.55
CA CYS A 2 -51.05 -10.76 -44.32
C CYS A 2 -51.02 -10.51 -42.80
N ASP A 3 -49.90 -10.51 -42.10
CA ASP A 3 -48.62 -9.81 -42.26
C ASP A 3 -47.75 -10.26 -41.04
N ILE A 4 -46.44 -10.06 -40.87
CA ILE A 4 -45.37 -9.37 -41.60
C ILE A 4 -44.04 -9.98 -41.11
N THR A 5 -43.09 -9.85 -42.01
CA THR A 5 -41.70 -10.29 -42.08
C THR A 5 -40.74 -10.08 -40.89
N PRO A 6 -39.58 -10.75 -40.97
CA PRO A 6 -38.50 -10.87 -39.99
C PRO A 6 -37.39 -9.82 -40.25
N SER A 7 -36.14 -10.19 -39.99
CA SER A 7 -34.88 -9.45 -40.18
C SER A 7 -34.48 -8.67 -38.93
N SER A 8 -33.22 -8.60 -38.50
CA SER A 8 -31.91 -8.93 -39.06
C SER A 8 -30.92 -8.44 -37.99
N SER A 9 -29.64 -8.77 -37.84
CA SER A 9 -28.56 -9.52 -38.48
C SER A 9 -27.48 -9.57 -37.36
N SER A 10 -26.45 -10.38 -37.27
CA SER A 10 -25.57 -11.06 -38.24
C SER A 10 -24.71 -11.99 -37.35
N SER A 11 -24.76 -13.31 -37.50
CA SER A 11 -23.79 -14.12 -38.28
C SER A 11 -22.30 -13.79 -38.07
N LEU A 12 -21.56 -14.89 -37.84
CA LEU A 12 -20.16 -15.11 -38.23
C LEU A 12 -19.06 -14.37 -37.45
N LEU A 13 -18.50 -15.06 -36.45
CA LEU A 13 -17.05 -15.26 -36.39
C LEU A 13 -16.68 -16.47 -35.50
N SER A 14 -16.16 -17.48 -36.19
CA SER A 14 -15.11 -18.39 -35.71
C SER A 14 -15.47 -19.52 -34.74
N SER A 15 -16.25 -20.47 -35.26
CA SER A 15 -16.07 -21.90 -34.94
C SER A 15 -14.83 -22.42 -35.69
N LYS A 16 -13.61 -22.25 -35.12
CA LYS A 16 -12.41 -23.03 -35.57
C LYS A 16 -11.13 -22.99 -34.72
N ASP A 17 -11.04 -22.24 -33.60
CA ASP A 17 -9.75 -22.05 -32.89
C ASP A 17 -9.74 -22.40 -31.37
N LYS A 18 -10.71 -23.15 -30.86
CA LYS A 18 -10.67 -23.61 -29.44
C LYS A 18 -10.37 -25.09 -29.27
N THR A 19 -10.30 -25.84 -30.36
CA THR A 19 -10.11 -27.29 -30.35
C THR A 19 -8.63 -27.71 -30.27
N HIS A 20 -7.68 -26.78 -30.12
CA HIS A 20 -6.24 -27.07 -30.12
C HIS A 20 -5.41 -26.53 -28.94
N PHE A 21 -5.94 -25.72 -28.02
CA PHE A 21 -5.11 -25.04 -27.00
C PHE A 21 -5.11 -25.67 -25.60
N SER A 22 -6.13 -26.42 -25.16
CA SER A 22 -6.12 -27.01 -23.81
C SER A 22 -5.39 -28.35 -23.70
N LYS A 23 -4.62 -28.74 -24.72
CA LYS A 23 -3.82 -29.99 -24.74
C LYS A 23 -2.37 -29.81 -24.26
N LEU A 24 -2.02 -28.64 -23.74
CA LEU A 24 -0.73 -28.38 -23.07
C LEU A 24 -1.02 -28.11 -21.59
N GLU A 25 -0.26 -28.77 -20.72
CA GLU A 25 -0.33 -28.76 -19.24
C GLU A 25 -1.15 -29.87 -18.56
N THR A 26 -1.08 -31.09 -19.12
CA THR A 26 -1.07 -32.30 -18.27
C THR A 26 0.39 -32.70 -18.03
N CYS A 27 0.74 -32.93 -16.76
CA CYS A 27 2.01 -33.43 -16.20
C CYS A 27 3.04 -32.38 -15.74
N ASP A 28 2.86 -31.86 -14.53
CA ASP A 28 3.85 -32.15 -13.49
C ASP A 28 3.19 -32.43 -12.13
N SER A 29 3.79 -33.36 -11.42
CA SER A 29 3.23 -34.16 -10.33
C SER A 29 3.52 -33.55 -8.95
N ASN A 30 2.63 -33.77 -7.98
CA ASN A 30 2.67 -33.41 -6.54
C ASN A 30 2.00 -32.09 -6.12
N TYR A 31 0.67 -32.08 -6.10
CA TYR A 31 -0.09 -31.29 -5.12
C TYR A 31 -0.50 -32.23 -3.97
N PRO A 32 -0.03 -32.04 -2.73
CA PRO A 32 -0.52 -32.83 -1.62
C PRO A 32 -1.95 -32.41 -1.31
N GLN A 33 -2.84 -33.38 -1.53
CA GLN A 33 -4.13 -33.62 -0.91
C GLN A 33 -4.70 -32.45 -0.07
N TYR A 34 -5.73 -31.79 -0.60
CA TYR A 34 -6.72 -31.10 0.21
C TYR A 34 -7.27 -32.15 1.19
N SER A 35 -6.97 -31.98 2.47
CA SER A 35 -7.46 -32.86 3.53
C SER A 35 -8.97 -32.90 3.46
N GLU A 36 -9.48 -34.13 3.39
CA GLU A 36 -10.86 -34.56 3.56
C GLU A 36 -11.49 -33.81 4.75
N PHE A 37 -12.10 -32.66 4.46
CA PHE A 37 -12.89 -31.90 5.42
C PHE A 37 -14.21 -32.63 5.51
N THR A 38 -14.27 -33.51 6.51
CA THR A 38 -15.42 -34.32 6.88
C THR A 38 -16.75 -33.60 6.62
N ASP A 39 -17.65 -34.28 5.91
CA ASP A 39 -19.06 -33.95 5.62
C ASP A 39 -19.93 -33.53 6.84
N ASN A 40 -19.36 -33.36 8.04
CA ASN A 40 -20.03 -32.87 9.25
C ASN A 40 -19.98 -31.33 9.45
N ASP A 41 -19.20 -30.60 8.66
CA ASP A 41 -19.04 -29.15 8.83
C ASP A 41 -19.97 -28.29 7.97
N SER A 42 -20.52 -28.84 6.89
CA SER A 42 -21.53 -28.15 6.07
C SER A 42 -22.82 -27.85 6.86
N LEU A 43 -23.06 -28.56 7.97
CA LEU A 43 -24.21 -28.38 8.85
C LEU A 43 -23.96 -27.37 10.01
N ASN A 44 -22.71 -26.98 10.27
CA ASN A 44 -22.34 -25.98 11.29
C ASN A 44 -22.20 -24.55 10.75
N LEU A 45 -22.37 -24.33 9.43
CA LEU A 45 -22.29 -23.00 8.81
C LEU A 45 -23.43 -22.04 9.21
N ASN A 46 -24.50 -22.55 9.84
CA ASN A 46 -25.66 -21.76 10.28
C ASN A 46 -25.64 -21.41 11.77
N ARG A 47 -24.56 -21.70 12.49
CA ARG A 47 -24.43 -21.36 13.92
C ARG A 47 -24.06 -19.88 14.04
N TRP A 48 -25.02 -19.07 14.49
CA TRP A 48 -24.70 -17.69 14.90
C TRP A 48 -23.64 -17.72 15.99
N PRO A 49 -22.59 -16.89 15.91
CA PRO A 49 -21.56 -16.84 16.93
C PRO A 49 -22.24 -16.53 18.26
N THR A 50 -21.95 -17.33 19.29
CA THR A 50 -22.46 -17.04 20.62
C THR A 50 -21.79 -15.75 21.08
N PHE A 51 -22.54 -14.81 21.66
CA PHE A 51 -22.01 -13.51 22.12
C PHE A 51 -20.75 -13.64 23.00
N LEU A 52 -20.60 -14.75 23.73
CA LEU A 52 -19.42 -15.04 24.54
C LEU A 52 -18.14 -15.28 23.71
N GLU A 53 -18.24 -15.97 22.57
CA GLU A 53 -17.11 -16.21 21.68
C GLU A 53 -16.64 -14.90 21.03
N GLY A 54 -17.61 -14.03 20.66
CA GLY A 54 -17.31 -12.69 20.17
C GLY A 54 -16.58 -11.82 21.21
N LEU A 55 -16.87 -11.96 22.51
CA LEU A 55 -16.16 -11.23 23.56
C LEU A 55 -14.72 -11.72 23.73
N GLU A 56 -14.47 -13.02 23.57
CA GLU A 56 -13.10 -13.57 23.62
C GLU A 56 -12.25 -13.11 22.42
N GLU A 57 -12.83 -13.10 21.23
CA GLU A 57 -12.17 -12.58 20.02
C GLU A 57 -11.86 -11.08 20.13
N VAL A 58 -12.83 -10.28 20.58
CA VAL A 58 -12.63 -8.83 20.81
C VAL A 58 -11.54 -8.58 21.85
N LYS A 59 -11.48 -9.39 22.92
CA LYS A 59 -10.41 -9.32 23.92
C LYS A 59 -9.05 -9.67 23.32
N ALA A 60 -8.98 -10.67 22.45
CA ALA A 60 -7.74 -11.05 21.76
C ALA A 60 -7.24 -9.95 20.81
N ILE A 61 -8.12 -9.37 19.99
CA ILE A 61 -7.82 -8.24 19.10
C ILE A 61 -7.43 -7.01 19.93
N GLY A 62 -8.14 -6.75 21.02
CA GLY A 62 -7.86 -5.66 21.96
C GLY A 62 -6.45 -5.72 22.56
N ARG A 63 -5.93 -6.94 22.81
CA ARG A 63 -4.57 -7.14 23.32
C ARG A 63 -3.50 -6.71 22.31
N ILE A 64 -3.78 -6.80 21.01
CA ILE A 64 -2.85 -6.45 19.93
C ILE A 64 -3.03 -4.98 19.51
N SER A 65 -4.27 -4.46 19.57
CA SER A 65 -4.54 -3.06 19.25
C SER A 65 -3.94 -2.09 20.26
N GLY A 66 -3.85 -2.46 21.54
CA GLY A 66 -3.21 -1.66 22.60
C GLY A 66 -1.79 -1.19 22.26
N PRO A 67 -0.82 -2.11 22.04
CA PRO A 67 0.54 -1.72 21.65
C PRO A 67 0.59 -1.03 20.29
N THR A 68 -0.32 -1.34 19.36
CA THR A 68 -0.40 -0.69 18.04
C THR A 68 -0.81 0.78 18.17
N ALA A 69 -1.84 1.07 18.97
CA ALA A 69 -2.30 2.43 19.24
C ALA A 69 -1.24 3.26 19.98
N MET A 70 -0.56 2.65 20.97
CA MET A 70 0.56 3.29 21.68
C MET A 70 1.69 3.67 20.70
N THR A 71 2.06 2.75 19.80
CA THR A 71 3.10 2.99 18.79
C THR A 71 2.68 4.12 17.84
N GLY A 72 1.43 4.13 17.40
CA GLY A 72 0.88 5.20 16.56
C GLY A 72 0.95 6.56 17.25
N LEU A 73 0.54 6.65 18.52
CA LEU A 73 0.58 7.89 19.30
C LEU A 73 2.02 8.42 19.43
N LEU A 74 3.00 7.56 19.71
CA LEU A 74 4.40 7.92 19.80
C LEU A 74 4.99 8.40 18.46
N MET A 75 4.58 7.77 17.36
CA MET A 75 5.00 8.19 16.01
C MET A 75 4.45 9.57 15.66
N TYR A 76 3.16 9.82 15.93
CA TYR A 76 2.55 11.13 15.70
C TYR A 76 3.15 12.20 16.62
N SER A 77 3.36 11.91 17.90
CA SER A 77 3.97 12.88 18.83
C SER A 77 5.37 13.28 18.38
N ARG A 78 6.17 12.31 17.91
CA ARG A 78 7.51 12.58 17.36
C ARG A 78 7.44 13.53 16.16
N ALA A 79 6.53 13.27 15.22
CA ALA A 79 6.36 14.12 14.04
C ALA A 79 5.92 15.55 14.42
N MET A 80 4.98 15.67 15.35
CA MET A 80 4.49 16.96 15.86
C MET A 80 5.59 17.79 16.49
N ILE A 81 6.41 17.17 17.36
CA ILE A 81 7.53 17.85 18.01
C ILE A 81 8.53 18.37 16.97
N SER A 82 8.89 17.55 15.97
CA SER A 82 9.79 17.97 14.89
C SER A 82 9.26 19.16 14.09
N MET A 83 7.95 19.18 13.77
CA MET A 83 7.33 20.30 13.06
C MET A 83 7.28 21.58 13.90
N LEU A 84 7.03 21.47 15.21
CA LEU A 84 7.05 22.61 16.12
C LEU A 84 8.44 23.26 16.18
N PHE A 85 9.51 22.45 16.25
CA PHE A 85 10.88 22.96 16.18
C PHE A 85 11.15 23.64 14.85
N LEU A 86 10.78 23.02 13.72
CA LEU A 86 10.94 23.64 12.40
C LEU A 86 10.23 25.00 12.29
N GLY A 87 9.03 25.10 12.86
CA GLY A 87 8.29 26.36 12.93
C GLY A 87 8.97 27.42 13.81
N TYR A 88 9.68 27.01 14.86
CA TYR A 88 10.49 27.92 15.67
C TYR A 88 11.79 28.36 14.97
N LEU A 89 12.38 27.51 14.14
CA LEU A 89 13.59 27.81 13.37
C LEU A 89 13.34 28.80 12.22
N GLY A 90 12.10 28.88 11.71
CA GLY A 90 11.68 29.89 10.75
C GLY A 90 10.76 29.35 9.66
N GLU A 91 10.15 30.26 8.91
CA GLU A 91 9.20 29.93 7.84
C GLU A 91 9.86 29.13 6.70
N LEU A 92 11.11 29.46 6.35
CA LEU A 92 11.85 28.80 5.27
C LEU A 92 12.14 27.32 5.58
N GLU A 93 12.58 27.01 6.80
CA GLU A 93 12.84 25.64 7.24
C GLU A 93 11.55 24.84 7.35
N LEU A 94 10.47 25.47 7.83
CA LEU A 94 9.15 24.86 7.89
C LEU A 94 8.60 24.53 6.48
N ALA A 95 8.72 25.47 5.54
CA ALA A 95 8.30 25.28 4.15
C ALA A 95 9.11 24.17 3.46
N GLY A 96 10.44 24.16 3.65
CA GLY A 96 11.32 23.11 3.15
C GLY A 96 11.00 21.73 3.75
N GLY A 97 10.68 21.68 5.05
CA GLY A 97 10.26 20.46 5.73
C GLY A 97 8.92 19.92 5.20
N SER A 98 7.92 20.78 5.02
CA SER A 98 6.61 20.40 4.46
C SER A 98 6.74 19.84 3.04
N LEU A 99 7.54 20.49 2.19
CA LEU A 99 7.80 20.03 0.83
C LEU A 99 8.52 18.67 0.82
N SER A 100 9.50 18.49 1.70
CA SER A 100 10.21 17.22 1.88
C SER A 100 9.29 16.09 2.33
N ILE A 101 8.36 16.38 3.24
CA ILE A 101 7.35 15.42 3.71
C ILE A 101 6.38 15.05 2.58
N GLY A 102 5.90 16.03 1.79
CA GLY A 102 5.05 15.78 0.63
C GLY A 102 5.74 14.86 -0.40
N PHE A 103 7.01 15.12 -0.69
CA PHE A 103 7.80 14.28 -1.58
C PHE A 103 7.99 12.86 -1.03
N ALA A 104 8.32 12.74 0.26
CA ALA A 104 8.46 11.44 0.94
C ALA A 104 7.16 10.62 0.91
N ASN A 105 6.00 11.27 1.04
CA ASN A 105 4.70 10.60 0.93
C ASN A 105 4.46 10.05 -0.48
N ILE A 106 4.71 10.84 -1.51
CA ILE A 106 4.51 10.43 -2.91
C ILE A 106 5.43 9.26 -3.27
N THR A 107 6.74 9.39 -3.03
CA THR A 107 7.73 8.39 -3.49
C THR A 107 7.89 7.22 -2.55
N GLY A 108 7.83 7.44 -1.25
CA GLY A 108 8.11 6.42 -0.23
C GLY A 108 6.84 5.76 0.28
N TYR A 109 5.94 6.55 0.86
CA TYR A 109 4.75 6.00 1.53
C TYR A 109 3.84 5.23 0.56
N SER A 110 3.63 5.74 -0.67
CA SER A 110 2.83 5.05 -1.69
C SER A 110 3.37 3.66 -2.03
N VAL A 111 4.70 3.53 -2.15
CA VAL A 111 5.35 2.26 -2.51
C VAL A 111 5.29 1.28 -1.33
N ILE A 112 5.59 1.74 -0.12
CA ILE A 112 5.53 0.91 1.10
C ILE A 112 4.10 0.43 1.34
N SER A 113 3.11 1.32 1.21
CA SER A 113 1.70 0.99 1.38
C SER A 113 1.20 -0.04 0.36
N GLY A 114 1.55 0.14 -0.92
CA GLY A 114 1.21 -0.82 -1.98
C GLY A 114 1.82 -2.20 -1.75
N LEU A 115 3.11 -2.26 -1.37
CA LEU A 115 3.78 -3.52 -1.05
C LEU A 115 3.21 -4.18 0.20
N SER A 116 2.93 -3.42 1.26
CA SER A 116 2.33 -3.93 2.50
C SER A 116 0.96 -4.54 2.24
N THR A 117 0.11 -3.83 1.51
CA THR A 117 -1.25 -4.29 1.16
C THR A 117 -1.19 -5.54 0.28
N GLY A 118 -0.25 -5.60 -0.68
CA GLY A 118 -0.05 -6.78 -1.52
C GLY A 118 0.52 -7.99 -0.77
N MET A 119 1.28 -7.78 0.31
CA MET A 119 1.84 -8.86 1.12
C MET A 119 0.84 -9.49 2.08
N GLU A 120 -0.15 -8.73 2.57
CA GLU A 120 -1.14 -9.21 3.54
C GLU A 120 -1.84 -10.53 3.13
N PRO A 121 -2.37 -10.69 1.91
CA PRO A 121 -2.95 -11.97 1.49
C PRO A 121 -1.90 -13.10 1.40
N ILE A 122 -0.68 -12.80 0.96
CA ILE A 122 0.40 -13.79 0.83
C ILE A 122 0.82 -14.30 2.21
N CYS A 123 0.92 -13.40 3.19
CA CYS A 123 1.21 -13.72 4.58
C CYS A 123 0.08 -14.54 5.22
N GLY A 124 -1.18 -14.16 4.99
CA GLY A 124 -2.35 -14.90 5.48
C GLY A 124 -2.40 -16.33 4.93
N GLN A 125 -2.18 -16.49 3.62
CA GLN A 125 -2.15 -17.80 2.96
C GLN A 125 -0.96 -18.64 3.44
N GLY A 126 0.24 -18.06 3.52
CA GLY A 126 1.46 -18.75 3.96
C GLY A 126 1.43 -19.18 5.43
N TYR A 127 0.87 -18.34 6.30
CA TYR A 127 0.67 -18.66 7.72
C TYR A 127 -0.38 -19.77 7.90
N GLY A 128 -1.50 -19.71 7.17
CA GLY A 128 -2.53 -20.75 7.16
C GLY A 128 -2.02 -22.11 6.68
N ALA A 129 -1.16 -22.13 5.64
CA ALA A 129 -0.50 -23.34 5.14
C ALA A 129 0.67 -23.82 6.03
N LYS A 130 0.96 -23.15 7.15
CA LYS A 130 2.11 -23.40 8.05
C LYS A 130 3.48 -23.39 7.35
N GLN A 131 3.60 -22.71 6.21
CA GLN A 131 4.83 -22.65 5.41
C GLN A 131 5.71 -21.45 5.80
N MET A 132 6.17 -21.41 7.04
CA MET A 132 6.92 -20.27 7.60
C MET A 132 8.26 -20.01 6.86
N LYS A 133 8.89 -21.06 6.30
CA LYS A 133 10.12 -20.92 5.51
C LYS A 133 9.92 -20.12 4.23
N LEU A 134 8.80 -20.36 3.53
CA LEU A 134 8.48 -19.66 2.29
C LEU A 134 8.08 -18.21 2.57
N LEU A 135 7.35 -17.98 3.67
CA LEU A 135 6.97 -16.65 4.13
C LEU A 135 8.19 -15.75 4.39
N GLY A 136 9.20 -16.28 5.09
CA GLY A 136 10.45 -15.56 5.35
C GLY A 136 11.21 -15.21 4.07
N LEU A 137 11.26 -16.13 3.11
CA LEU A 137 11.92 -15.89 1.82
C LEU A 137 11.20 -14.80 1.00
N THR A 138 9.87 -14.81 0.99
CA THR A 138 9.08 -13.77 0.33
C THR A 138 9.30 -12.41 0.97
N LEU A 139 9.34 -12.34 2.31
CA LEU A 139 9.62 -11.10 3.02
C LEU A 139 11.02 -10.56 2.69
N GLN A 140 12.04 -11.43 2.64
CA GLN A 140 13.38 -11.03 2.23
C GLN A 140 13.41 -10.47 0.80
N ARG A 141 12.67 -11.07 -0.13
CA ARG A 141 12.53 -10.55 -1.50
C ARG A 141 11.85 -9.19 -1.52
N THR A 142 10.80 -8.98 -0.73
CA THR A 142 10.15 -7.66 -0.64
C THR A 142 11.10 -6.61 -0.06
N VAL A 143 11.91 -6.95 0.94
CA VAL A 143 12.94 -6.05 1.48
C VAL A 143 13.96 -5.68 0.40
N LEU A 144 14.40 -6.64 -0.43
CA LEU A 144 15.30 -6.36 -1.55
C LEU A 144 14.65 -5.45 -2.60
N LEU A 145 13.38 -5.67 -2.93
CA LEU A 145 12.63 -4.79 -3.83
C LEU A 145 12.51 -3.38 -3.25
N LEU A 146 12.22 -3.27 -1.95
CA LEU A 146 12.13 -1.99 -1.26
C LEU A 146 13.48 -1.24 -1.28
N LEU A 147 14.59 -1.95 -1.03
CA LEU A 147 15.94 -1.39 -1.15
C LEU A 147 16.24 -0.96 -2.59
N SER A 148 15.86 -1.76 -3.59
CA SER A 148 16.03 -1.42 -4.99
C SER A 148 15.22 -0.19 -5.39
N CYS A 149 14.01 -0.01 -4.85
CA CYS A 149 13.20 1.20 -5.02
C CYS A 149 13.78 2.40 -4.26
N SER A 150 14.47 2.18 -3.14
CA SER A 150 15.13 3.26 -2.40
C SER A 150 16.30 3.89 -3.17
N VAL A 151 17.02 3.14 -4.00
CA VAL A 151 18.15 3.66 -4.80
C VAL A 151 17.73 4.82 -5.73
N PRO A 152 16.72 4.68 -6.61
CA PRO A 152 16.28 5.79 -7.46
C PRO A 152 15.66 6.94 -6.63
N ILE A 153 15.00 6.64 -5.51
CA ILE A 153 14.45 7.66 -4.61
C ILE A 153 15.60 8.49 -4.00
N SER A 154 16.64 7.85 -3.47
CA SER A 154 17.82 8.53 -2.92
C SER A 154 18.58 9.32 -3.99
N PHE A 155 18.70 8.78 -5.21
CA PHE A 155 19.27 9.54 -6.33
C PHE A 155 18.43 10.78 -6.69
N SER A 156 17.10 10.66 -6.63
CA SER A 156 16.20 11.79 -6.84
C SER A 156 16.32 12.82 -5.70
N TRP A 157 16.54 12.39 -4.45
CA TRP A 157 16.77 13.27 -3.30
C TRP A 157 18.05 14.09 -3.44
N LEU A 158 19.14 13.49 -3.94
CA LEU A 158 20.37 14.24 -4.22
C LEU A 158 20.18 15.32 -5.30
N ASN A 159 19.24 15.10 -6.22
CA ASN A 159 18.87 16.08 -7.24
C ASN A 159 17.72 16.99 -6.79
N MET A 160 17.13 16.79 -5.61
CA MET A 160 15.98 17.56 -5.11
C MET A 160 16.28 19.06 -5.02
N ARG A 161 17.52 19.45 -4.67
CA ARG A 161 17.95 20.85 -4.71
C ARG A 161 17.90 21.46 -6.12
N ARG A 162 18.24 20.69 -7.16
CA ARG A 162 18.14 21.13 -8.56
C ARG A 162 16.69 21.17 -9.03
N ILE A 163 15.85 20.23 -8.57
CA ILE A 163 14.42 20.19 -8.89
C ILE A 163 13.69 21.38 -8.26
N LEU A 164 14.00 21.73 -7.01
CA LEU A 164 13.48 22.93 -6.33
C LEU A 164 13.89 24.23 -7.05
N LEU A 165 15.15 24.34 -7.45
CA LEU A 165 15.64 25.48 -8.22
C LEU A 165 14.96 25.59 -9.60
N TRP A 166 14.65 24.45 -10.23
CA TRP A 166 13.88 24.40 -11.48
C TRP A 166 12.40 24.71 -11.30
N CYS A 167 11.83 24.42 -10.12
CA CYS A 167 10.43 24.70 -9.81
C CYS A 167 10.15 26.19 -9.56
N GLY A 168 11.17 27.06 -9.67
CA GLY A 168 11.00 28.50 -9.62
C GLY A 168 10.68 29.04 -8.24
N GLN A 169 11.13 28.36 -7.17
CA GLN A 169 11.05 28.90 -5.82
C GLN A 169 12.12 29.98 -5.68
N ASP A 170 11.76 31.15 -6.22
CA ASP A 170 12.42 32.43 -6.16
C ASP A 170 12.75 32.72 -4.70
N GLU A 171 14.02 32.51 -4.36
CA GLU A 171 14.83 33.45 -3.60
C GLU A 171 14.03 34.41 -2.71
N GLU A 172 13.47 33.88 -1.61
CA GLU A 172 12.87 34.64 -0.51
C GLU A 172 13.95 35.42 0.29
N ILE A 173 14.95 35.92 -0.42
CA ILE A 173 16.14 36.60 0.10
C ILE A 173 16.23 38.04 -0.45
N SER A 174 15.44 38.45 -1.45
CA SER A 174 15.60 39.80 -2.04
C SER A 174 14.56 40.87 -1.67
N SER A 175 13.38 40.53 -1.12
CA SER A 175 12.29 41.53 -1.00
C SER A 175 11.87 41.94 0.42
N ILE A 176 12.14 41.15 1.46
CA ILE A 176 11.78 41.50 2.87
C ILE A 176 12.94 42.19 3.62
N ALA A 177 14.16 42.17 3.08
CA ALA A 177 15.24 43.09 3.49
C ALA A 177 14.98 44.55 3.06
N LYS A 178 13.75 44.86 2.59
CA LYS A 178 13.19 46.20 2.54
C LYS A 178 12.83 46.64 3.96
N ILE A 179 13.85 46.75 4.81
CA ILE A 179 13.82 47.60 5.99
C ILE A 179 13.38 48.97 5.46
N PRO A 180 12.16 49.46 5.75
CA PRO A 180 11.85 50.85 5.51
C PRO A 180 12.69 51.59 6.53
N SER A 181 13.80 52.13 6.03
CA SER A 181 14.52 53.27 6.57
C SER A 181 13.70 53.99 7.64
N PHE A 182 14.15 53.87 8.89
CA PHE A 182 13.83 54.79 9.97
C PHE A 182 14.21 56.20 9.51
N ARG A 183 13.24 56.88 8.90
CA ARG A 183 13.22 58.29 8.56
C ARG A 183 11.79 58.71 8.86
N TYR A 184 11.54 59.28 10.03
CA TYR A 184 11.52 60.73 10.30
C TYR A 184 10.95 60.92 11.72
N PRO A 185 10.92 62.14 12.29
CA PRO A 185 11.76 63.32 12.07
C PRO A 185 12.63 63.68 13.29
#